data_AF-A0A8J3ZDS2-F1
#
_entry.id   AF-A0A8J3ZDS2-F1
#
_cell.length_a   1.000
_cell.length_b   1.000
_cell.length_c   1.000
_cell.angle_alpha   90.00
_cell.angle_beta   90.00
_cell.angle_gamma   90.00
#
_symmetry.space_group_name_H-M   'P 1'
#
loop_
_entity.id
_entity.type
_entity.pdbx_description
1 polymer ?
#
loop_
_entity_poly.entity_id
_entity_poly.type
_entity_poly.pdbx_seq_one_letter_code
_entity_poly.pdbx_strand_id
1 'polypeptide(L)'
;MGRIRFILIGAVVGVAWAASLRGFMQELAGPDSRFTFTGTFGILIPTGTTVGALLGWAEYQRRVGHQYRLLILAPLLIGMVPDLATATPDPAPIGLALLAMAGGYAVSGRGPLWTRMVAGTINLAGVAVTFLAPKPSPDLGVATPHGLWFATLGASLGVVLALACSIPMRRPEAVRHHAGRTSTGNVGRVCPGSADPRRSVVR
;
A
#
# COMPACT_ATOMS: atom_id res chain seq x y z
N MET A 1 -16.64 -3.34 16.13
CA MET A 1 -15.84 -2.14 16.47
C MET A 1 -14.49 -2.04 15.75
N GLY A 2 -13.79 -3.16 15.45
CA GLY A 2 -12.49 -3.12 14.75
C GLY A 2 -12.50 -2.36 13.41
N ARG A 3 -13.49 -2.63 12.54
CA ARG A 3 -13.65 -1.98 11.22
C ARG A 3 -13.61 -0.45 11.27
N ILE A 4 -14.41 0.15 12.15
CA ILE A 4 -14.55 1.61 12.25
C ILE A 4 -13.22 2.24 12.71
N ARG A 5 -12.51 1.59 13.66
CA ARG A 5 -11.22 2.10 14.15
C ARG A 5 -10.18 2.18 13.04
N PHE A 6 -10.05 1.16 12.20
CA PHE A 6 -9.10 1.18 11.07
C PHE A 6 -9.45 2.23 10.02
N ILE A 7 -10.73 2.39 9.70
CA ILE A 7 -11.20 3.41 8.76
C ILE A 7 -10.90 4.81 9.29
N LEU A 8 -11.17 5.08 10.57
CA LEU A 8 -10.90 6.38 11.19
C LEU A 8 -9.41 6.70 11.25
N ILE A 9 -8.57 5.72 11.64
CA ILE A 9 -7.11 5.89 11.63
C ILE A 9 -6.62 6.20 10.21
N GLY A 10 -7.09 5.44 9.22
CA GLY A 10 -6.76 5.67 7.81
C GLY A 10 -7.19 7.06 7.33
N ALA A 11 -8.40 7.50 7.68
CA ALA A 11 -8.91 8.82 7.34
C ALA A 11 -8.05 9.94 7.93
N VAL A 12 -7.69 9.86 9.22
CA VAL A 12 -6.84 10.84 9.90
C VAL A 12 -5.45 10.90 9.28
N VAL A 13 -4.84 9.74 8.98
CA VAL A 13 -3.54 9.67 8.29
C VAL A 13 -3.64 10.27 6.88
N GLY A 14 -4.75 10.02 6.16
CA GLY A 14 -5.03 10.61 4.85
C GLY A 14 -5.16 12.13 4.89
N VAL A 15 -5.84 12.69 5.90
CA VAL A 15 -5.93 14.13 6.13
C VAL A 15 -4.54 14.72 6.38
N ALA A 16 -3.77 14.12 7.30
CA ALA A 16 -2.43 14.60 7.64
C ALA A 16 -1.49 14.58 6.41
N TRP A 17 -1.55 13.52 5.60
CA TRP A 17 -0.79 13.42 4.37
C TRP A 17 -1.23 14.48 3.33
N ALA A 18 -2.53 14.67 3.12
CA ALA A 18 -3.04 15.67 2.18
C ALA A 18 -2.70 17.11 2.59
N ALA A 19 -2.78 17.41 3.90
CA ALA A 19 -2.38 18.71 4.44
C ALA A 19 -0.88 18.97 4.24
N SER A 20 -0.04 17.95 4.48
CA SER A 20 1.40 18.04 4.26
C SER A 20 1.74 18.22 2.77
N LEU A 21 1.06 17.50 1.87
CA LEU A 21 1.19 17.67 0.44
C LEU A 21 0.82 19.09 -0.01
N ARG A 22 -0.22 19.68 0.59
CA ARG A 22 -0.58 21.07 0.29
C ARG A 22 0.52 22.05 0.66
N GLY A 23 1.16 21.85 1.82
CA GLY A 23 2.31 22.65 2.25
C GLY A 23 3.48 22.51 1.27
N PHE A 24 3.79 21.28 0.86
CA PHE A 24 4.79 21.02 -0.17
C PHE A 24 4.50 21.74 -1.50
N MET A 25 3.25 21.73 -1.97
CA MET A 25 2.85 22.45 -3.19
C MET A 25 2.94 23.97 -3.04
N GLN A 26 2.78 24.51 -1.82
CA GLN A 26 2.98 25.94 -1.56
C GLN A 26 4.44 26.34 -1.74
N GLU A 27 5.37 25.54 -1.19
CA GLU A 27 6.80 25.79 -1.35
C GLU A 27 7.23 25.66 -2.82
N LEU A 28 6.66 24.72 -3.57
CA LEU A 28 6.97 24.52 -4.99
C LEU A 28 6.47 25.66 -5.90
N ALA A 29 5.25 26.15 -5.67
CA ALA A 29 4.63 27.19 -6.50
C ALA A 29 4.97 28.63 -6.05
N GLY A 30 5.58 28.80 -4.88
CA GLY A 30 6.02 30.11 -4.40
C GLY A 30 4.86 31.12 -4.25
N PRO A 31 5.07 32.41 -4.58
CA PRO A 31 4.06 33.47 -4.43
C PRO A 31 2.75 33.24 -5.19
N ASP A 32 2.76 32.38 -6.22
CA ASP A 32 1.58 32.06 -7.02
C ASP A 32 0.68 31.00 -6.35
N SER A 33 1.10 30.39 -5.24
CA SER A 33 0.31 29.38 -4.54
C SER A 33 -0.84 30.00 -3.75
N ARG A 34 -2.06 29.92 -4.29
CA ARG A 34 -3.28 30.36 -3.60
C ARG A 34 -3.95 29.23 -2.83
N PHE A 35 -4.26 29.46 -1.57
CA PHE A 35 -5.16 28.60 -0.81
C PHE A 35 -6.59 28.92 -1.19
N THR A 36 -7.19 28.07 -2.02
CA THR A 36 -8.61 28.16 -2.33
C THR A 36 -9.39 27.20 -1.43
N PHE A 37 -10.53 27.65 -0.91
CA PHE A 37 -11.44 26.78 -0.17
C PHE A 37 -11.85 25.58 -1.01
N THR A 38 -12.24 25.82 -2.26
CA THR A 38 -12.66 24.78 -3.21
C THR A 38 -11.54 23.78 -3.51
N GLY A 39 -10.33 24.24 -3.84
CA GLY A 39 -9.24 23.35 -4.22
C GLY A 39 -8.66 22.57 -3.04
N THR A 40 -8.36 23.26 -1.94
CA THR A 40 -7.66 22.64 -0.81
C THR A 40 -8.61 21.87 0.11
N PHE A 41 -9.69 22.52 0.55
CA PHE A 41 -10.64 21.91 1.49
C PHE A 41 -11.76 21.14 0.78
N GLY A 42 -12.11 21.51 -0.45
CA GLY A 42 -13.17 20.85 -1.22
C GLY A 42 -12.69 19.64 -2.04
N ILE A 43 -11.44 19.63 -2.50
CA ILE A 43 -10.93 18.58 -3.40
C ILE A 43 -9.77 17.81 -2.77
N LEU A 44 -8.69 18.48 -2.39
CA LEU A 44 -7.45 17.81 -1.95
C LEU A 44 -7.62 17.03 -0.65
N ILE A 45 -8.09 17.68 0.43
CA ILE A 45 -8.27 17.03 1.73
C ILE A 45 -9.32 15.90 1.65
N PRO A 46 -10.51 16.09 1.05
CA PRO A 46 -11.50 15.02 0.93
C PRO A 46 -10.98 13.82 0.14
N THR A 47 -10.21 14.05 -0.93
CA THR A 47 -9.62 12.97 -1.72
C THR A 47 -8.62 12.17 -0.89
N GLY A 48 -7.67 12.84 -0.23
CA GLY A 48 -6.70 12.17 0.64
C GLY A 48 -7.35 11.43 1.81
N THR A 49 -8.37 12.03 2.41
CA THR A 49 -9.19 11.40 3.47
C THR A 49 -9.87 10.14 2.97
N THR A 50 -10.48 10.19 1.78
CA THR A 50 -11.19 9.06 1.17
C THR A 50 -10.22 7.92 0.85
N VAL A 51 -9.07 8.22 0.25
CA VAL A 51 -8.05 7.21 -0.02
C VAL A 51 -7.50 6.61 1.28
N GLY A 52 -7.21 7.43 2.28
CA GLY A 52 -6.77 6.96 3.60
C GLY A 52 -7.80 6.05 4.27
N ALA A 53 -9.09 6.42 4.23
CA ALA A 53 -10.20 5.63 4.76
C ALA A 53 -10.35 4.28 4.03
N LEU A 54 -10.24 4.28 2.69
CA LEU A 54 -10.29 3.06 1.86
C LEU A 54 -9.11 2.12 2.15
N LEU A 55 -7.91 2.67 2.34
CA LEU A 55 -6.72 1.87 2.71
C LEU A 55 -6.83 1.32 4.14
N GLY A 56 -7.39 2.09 5.07
CA GLY A 56 -7.73 1.62 6.42
C GLY A 56 -8.74 0.47 6.39
N TRP A 57 -9.75 0.56 5.52
CA TRP A 57 -10.69 -0.55 5.30
C TRP A 57 -9.97 -1.75 4.65
N ALA A 58 -9.07 -1.54 3.69
CA ALA A 58 -8.31 -2.63 3.07
C ALA A 58 -7.51 -3.43 4.11
N GLU A 59 -6.86 -2.77 5.07
CA GLU A 59 -6.14 -3.44 6.16
C GLU A 59 -7.08 -4.26 7.05
N TYR A 60 -8.26 -3.74 7.37
CA TYR A 60 -9.26 -4.50 8.12
C TYR A 60 -9.69 -5.77 7.37
N GLN A 61 -9.99 -5.67 6.06
CA GLN A 61 -10.40 -6.83 5.27
C GLN A 61 -9.28 -7.87 5.15
N ARG A 62 -8.02 -7.42 5.00
CA ARG A 62 -6.84 -8.31 4.96
C ARG A 62 -6.71 -9.16 6.22
N ARG A 63 -6.99 -8.57 7.40
CA ARG A 63 -6.99 -9.27 8.70
C ARG A 63 -8.16 -10.23 8.88
N VAL A 64 -9.28 -9.96 8.19
CA VAL A 64 -10.46 -10.85 8.15
C VAL A 64 -10.30 -11.91 7.04
N GLY A 65 -9.13 -12.01 6.39
CA GLY A 65 -8.83 -13.02 5.37
C GLY A 65 -9.39 -12.73 3.97
N HIS A 66 -9.97 -11.54 3.75
CA HIS A 66 -10.58 -11.14 2.48
C HIS A 66 -9.68 -10.14 1.73
N GLN A 67 -9.56 -10.30 0.41
CA GLN A 67 -8.81 -9.37 -0.45
C GLN A 67 -9.71 -8.79 -1.54
N TYR A 68 -9.90 -7.47 -1.54
CA TYR A 68 -10.67 -6.77 -2.56
C TYR A 68 -9.73 -6.11 -3.56
N ARG A 69 -9.71 -6.62 -4.81
CA ARG A 69 -8.84 -6.10 -5.88
C ARG A 69 -9.12 -4.63 -6.22
N LEU A 70 -10.37 -4.17 -6.03
CA LEU A 70 -10.76 -2.77 -6.22
C LEU A 70 -10.01 -1.82 -5.28
N LEU A 71 -9.65 -2.25 -4.06
CA LEU A 71 -8.92 -1.41 -3.10
C LEU A 71 -7.45 -1.21 -3.49
N ILE A 72 -6.92 -2.02 -4.41
CA ILE A 72 -5.59 -1.80 -5.00
C ILE A 72 -5.59 -0.54 -5.87
N LEU A 73 -6.74 -0.21 -6.47
CA LEU A 73 -6.90 0.96 -7.33
C LEU A 73 -7.25 2.24 -6.55
N ALA A 74 -7.49 2.15 -5.24
CA ALA A 74 -7.87 3.30 -4.41
C ALA A 74 -6.89 4.48 -4.48
N PRO A 75 -5.55 4.30 -4.51
CA PRO A 75 -4.59 5.40 -4.63
C PRO A 75 -4.74 6.20 -5.94
N LEU A 76 -5.30 5.60 -6.99
CA LEU A 76 -5.52 6.27 -8.28
C LEU A 76 -6.52 7.43 -8.16
N LEU A 77 -7.37 7.43 -7.13
CA LEU A 77 -8.29 8.53 -6.84
C LEU A 77 -7.54 9.83 -6.53
N ILE A 78 -6.31 9.77 -6.00
CA ILE A 78 -5.46 10.97 -5.79
C ILE A 78 -5.16 11.66 -7.12
N GLY A 79 -5.04 10.90 -8.21
CA GLY A 79 -4.83 11.45 -9.55
C GLY A 79 -6.12 11.86 -10.25
N MET A 80 -7.12 10.96 -10.25
CA MET A 80 -8.33 11.17 -11.04
C MET A 80 -9.29 12.24 -10.48
N VAL A 81 -9.40 12.36 -9.15
CA VAL A 81 -10.39 13.28 -8.55
C VAL A 81 -10.03 14.75 -8.82
N PRO A 82 -8.77 15.20 -8.65
CA PRO A 82 -8.38 16.55 -9.01
C PRO A 82 -8.60 16.84 -10.49
N ASP A 83 -8.11 16.00 -11.41
CA ASP A 83 -8.27 16.18 -12.85
C ASP A 83 -9.74 16.34 -13.27
N LEU A 84 -10.62 15.52 -12.70
CA LEU A 84 -12.05 15.57 -12.98
C LEU A 84 -12.70 16.83 -12.37
N ALA A 85 -12.26 17.23 -11.18
CA ALA A 85 -12.82 18.37 -10.47
C ALA A 85 -12.36 19.72 -11.03
N THR A 86 -11.14 19.80 -11.58
CA THR A 86 -10.59 21.02 -12.18
C THR A 86 -10.73 21.07 -13.70
N ALA A 87 -11.24 19.99 -14.32
CA ALA A 87 -11.37 19.81 -15.77
C ALA A 87 -10.09 20.14 -16.56
N THR A 88 -8.94 20.00 -15.89
CA THR A 88 -7.61 20.34 -16.40
C THR A 88 -6.73 19.11 -16.21
N PRO A 89 -6.39 18.38 -17.28
CA PRO A 89 -5.59 17.17 -17.16
C PRO A 89 -4.17 17.51 -16.70
N ASP A 90 -3.79 17.06 -15.50
CA ASP A 90 -2.42 17.15 -15.00
C ASP A 90 -1.84 15.74 -14.84
N PRO A 91 -0.78 15.36 -15.58
CA PRO A 91 -0.18 14.04 -15.43
C PRO A 91 0.52 13.85 -14.07
N ALA A 92 0.86 14.91 -13.34
CA ALA A 92 1.68 14.81 -12.14
C ALA A 92 1.01 14.01 -11.00
N PRO A 93 -0.26 14.27 -10.61
CA PRO A 93 -0.96 13.47 -9.60
C PRO A 93 -1.13 12.00 -9.98
N ILE A 94 -1.44 11.71 -11.26
CA ILE A 94 -1.54 10.33 -11.76
C ILE A 94 -0.17 9.65 -11.72
N GLY A 95 0.89 10.33 -12.16
CA GLY A 95 2.26 9.84 -12.11
C GLY A 95 2.70 9.52 -10.68
N LEU A 96 2.38 10.39 -9.72
CA LEU A 96 2.64 10.17 -8.30
C LEU A 96 1.93 8.91 -7.78
N ALA A 97 0.65 8.73 -8.11
CA ALA A 97 -0.11 7.56 -7.70
C ALA A 97 0.48 6.26 -8.29
N LEU A 98 0.83 6.27 -9.58
CA LEU A 98 1.44 5.12 -10.25
C LEU A 98 2.82 4.77 -9.67
N LEU A 99 3.66 5.78 -9.42
CA LEU A 99 4.98 5.60 -8.81
C LEU A 99 4.84 5.01 -7.40
N ALA A 100 3.89 5.50 -6.61
CA ALA A 100 3.61 4.97 -5.29
C ALA A 100 3.07 3.53 -5.34
N MET A 101 2.20 3.20 -6.30
CA MET A 101 1.74 1.83 -6.51
C MET A 101 2.90 0.88 -6.87
N ALA A 102 3.84 1.31 -7.72
CA ALA A 102 5.04 0.55 -8.04
C ALA A 102 5.91 0.30 -6.79
N GLY A 103 6.14 1.33 -5.97
CA GLY A 103 6.86 1.19 -4.70
C GLY A 103 6.14 0.27 -3.72
N GLY A 104 4.82 0.40 -3.60
CA GLY A 104 3.98 -0.49 -2.80
C GLY A 104 4.12 -1.95 -3.24
N TYR A 105 4.11 -2.20 -4.55
CA TYR A 105 4.31 -3.54 -5.11
C TYR A 105 5.68 -4.12 -4.75
N ALA A 106 6.75 -3.32 -4.81
CA ALA A 106 8.10 -3.74 -4.43
C ALA A 106 8.16 -4.26 -2.98
N VAL A 107 7.42 -3.64 -2.06
CA VAL A 107 7.39 -3.99 -0.63
C VAL A 107 6.41 -5.14 -0.30
N SER A 108 5.42 -5.39 -1.16
CA SER A 108 4.27 -6.26 -0.85
C SER A 108 4.56 -7.77 -0.77
N GLY A 109 5.77 -8.22 -1.12
CA GLY A 109 6.14 -9.64 -1.03
C GLY A 109 5.42 -10.56 -2.01
N ARG A 110 4.82 -10.02 -3.07
CA ARG A 110 4.06 -10.77 -4.09
C ARG A 110 4.77 -10.70 -5.44
N GLY A 111 4.94 -11.84 -6.11
CA GLY A 111 5.59 -11.93 -7.42
C GLY A 111 7.09 -12.29 -7.36
N PRO A 112 7.74 -12.46 -8.53
CA PRO A 112 9.16 -12.79 -8.62
C PRO A 112 10.05 -11.67 -8.06
N LEU A 113 11.18 -12.02 -7.47
CA LEU A 113 12.11 -11.06 -6.85
C LEU A 113 12.60 -9.98 -7.82
N TRP A 114 12.74 -10.32 -9.10
CA TRP A 114 13.23 -9.40 -10.11
C TRP A 114 12.26 -8.23 -10.38
N THR A 115 10.95 -8.48 -10.51
CA THR A 115 9.98 -7.38 -10.71
C THR A 115 9.92 -6.46 -9.50
N ARG A 116 10.20 -6.98 -8.30
CA ARG A 116 10.31 -6.18 -7.07
C ARG A 116 11.56 -5.33 -7.05
N MET A 117 12.70 -5.85 -7.53
CA MET A 117 13.92 -5.05 -7.68
C MET A 117 13.71 -3.93 -8.68
N VAL A 118 13.14 -4.22 -9.85
CA VAL A 118 12.84 -3.19 -10.87
C VAL A 118 11.91 -2.11 -10.31
N ALA A 119 10.81 -2.50 -9.66
CA ALA A 119 9.87 -1.56 -9.06
C ALA A 119 10.50 -0.75 -7.91
N GLY A 120 11.37 -1.38 -7.12
CA GLY A 120 12.15 -0.72 -6.07
C GLY A 120 13.14 0.30 -6.64
N THR A 121 13.86 -0.05 -7.70
CA THR A 121 14.79 0.85 -8.41
C THR A 121 14.06 2.04 -9.01
N ILE A 122 12.90 1.84 -9.63
CA ILE A 122 12.07 2.93 -10.17
C ILE A 122 11.63 3.87 -9.05
N ASN A 123 11.22 3.35 -7.90
CA ASN A 123 10.80 4.17 -6.77
C ASN A 123 11.99 4.91 -6.13
N LEU A 124 13.15 4.26 -6.03
CA LEU A 124 14.39 4.88 -5.59
C LEU A 124 14.83 6.01 -6.52
N ALA A 125 14.69 5.81 -7.84
CA ALA A 125 14.92 6.86 -8.82
C ALA A 125 13.94 8.04 -8.59
N GLY A 126 12.66 7.77 -8.34
CA GLY A 126 11.68 8.81 -7.99
C GLY A 126 12.05 9.59 -6.72
N VAL A 127 12.57 8.92 -5.69
CA VAL A 127 13.12 9.58 -4.50
C VAL A 127 14.34 10.43 -4.87
N ALA A 128 15.28 9.89 -5.64
CA ALA A 128 16.48 10.61 -6.06
C ALA A 128 16.14 11.87 -6.89
N VAL A 129 15.10 11.80 -7.73
CA VAL A 129 14.59 12.94 -8.51
C VAL A 129 14.19 14.11 -7.59
N THR A 130 13.67 13.88 -6.39
CA THR A 130 13.33 14.99 -5.47
C THR A 130 14.55 15.81 -5.02
N PHE A 131 15.75 15.20 -5.03
CA PHE A 131 17.02 15.85 -4.72
C PHE A 131 17.75 16.35 -5.97
N LEU A 132 17.62 15.67 -7.10
CA LEU A 132 18.42 15.93 -8.31
C LEU A 132 17.72 16.82 -9.34
N ALA A 133 16.39 16.90 -9.32
CA ALA A 133 15.64 17.65 -10.32
C ALA A 133 15.93 19.15 -10.25
N PRO A 134 16.05 19.83 -11.40
CA PRO A 134 16.10 21.29 -11.46
C PRO A 134 14.90 21.88 -10.72
N LYS A 135 15.18 22.79 -9.79
CA LYS A 135 14.14 23.43 -8.98
C LYS A 135 13.72 24.76 -9.63
N PRO A 136 12.43 25.16 -9.51
CA PRO A 136 11.93 26.41 -10.10
C PRO A 136 12.59 27.66 -9.50
N SER A 137 13.17 27.54 -8.29
CA SER A 137 13.78 28.65 -7.58
C SER A 137 15.16 28.25 -7.05
N PRO A 138 16.17 29.15 -7.12
CA PRO A 138 17.53 28.88 -6.64
C PRO A 138 17.57 28.62 -5.12
N ASP A 139 16.63 29.21 -4.36
CA ASP A 139 16.50 29.00 -2.91
C ASP A 139 16.11 27.55 -2.54
N LEU A 140 15.57 26.77 -3.48
CA LEU A 140 15.17 25.37 -3.30
C LEU A 140 16.27 24.38 -3.73
N GLY A 141 17.45 24.87 -4.11
CA GLY A 141 18.60 24.02 -4.44
C GLY A 141 19.02 23.15 -3.25
N VAL A 142 19.45 21.91 -3.50
CA VAL A 142 19.88 20.97 -2.43
C VAL A 142 21.08 21.44 -1.62
N ALA A 143 21.82 22.43 -2.12
CA ALA A 143 22.91 23.08 -1.39
C ALA A 143 22.40 24.05 -0.30
N THR A 144 21.11 24.42 -0.32
CA THR A 144 20.50 25.25 0.72
C THR A 144 19.80 24.37 1.77
N PRO A 145 19.79 24.78 3.05
CA PRO A 145 19.04 24.06 4.09
C PRO A 145 17.54 23.94 3.76
N HIS A 146 16.98 24.96 3.13
CA HIS A 146 15.57 25.00 2.73
C HIS A 146 15.26 24.00 1.60
N GLY A 147 16.11 23.93 0.58
CA GLY A 147 15.95 22.97 -0.51
C GLY A 147 16.10 21.52 -0.07
N LEU A 148 16.98 21.26 0.91
CA LEU A 148 17.14 19.95 1.53
C LEU A 148 15.90 19.54 2.34
N TRP A 149 15.34 20.47 3.13
CA TRP A 149 14.06 20.25 3.84
C TRP A 149 12.94 19.90 2.86
N PHE A 150 12.78 20.71 1.81
CA PHE A 150 11.78 20.50 0.77
C PHE A 150 11.90 19.12 0.10
N ALA A 151 13.13 18.73 -0.29
CA ALA A 151 13.38 17.42 -0.90
C ALA A 151 13.06 16.26 0.07
N THR A 152 13.44 16.42 1.35
CA THR A 152 13.14 15.44 2.39
C THR A 152 11.64 15.28 2.61
N LEU A 153 10.89 16.40 2.64
CA LEU A 153 9.44 16.39 2.76
C LEU A 153 8.80 15.66 1.57
N GLY A 154 9.17 16.01 0.34
CA GLY A 154 8.67 15.33 -0.87
C GLY A 154 8.99 13.83 -0.90
N ALA A 155 10.23 13.45 -0.58
CA ALA A 155 10.65 12.06 -0.49
C ALA A 155 9.85 11.28 0.56
N SER A 156 9.69 11.84 1.76
CA SER A 156 8.94 11.20 2.85
C SER A 156 7.47 11.01 2.49
N LEU A 157 6.82 11.99 1.86
CA LEU A 157 5.45 11.90 1.37
C LEU A 157 5.28 10.78 0.33
N GLY A 158 6.23 10.67 -0.60
CA GLY A 158 6.25 9.62 -1.62
C GLY A 158 6.44 8.23 -1.01
N VAL A 159 7.37 8.08 -0.06
CA VAL A 159 7.62 6.82 0.65
C VAL A 159 6.40 6.41 1.48
N VAL A 160 5.79 7.33 2.22
CA VAL A 160 4.57 7.06 3.00
C VAL A 160 3.44 6.60 2.10
N LEU A 161 3.22 7.27 0.96
CA LEU A 161 2.19 6.87 0.00
C LEU A 161 2.48 5.49 -0.59
N ALA A 162 3.73 5.20 -0.95
CA ALA A 162 4.13 3.89 -1.46
C ALA A 162 3.90 2.77 -0.43
N LEU A 163 4.26 3.02 0.84
CA LEU A 163 4.00 2.09 1.94
C LEU A 163 2.50 1.85 2.13
N ALA A 164 1.69 2.91 2.06
CA ALA A 164 0.24 2.81 2.15
C ALA A 164 -0.33 1.97 0.99
N CYS A 165 0.19 2.15 -0.23
CA CYS A 165 -0.18 1.34 -1.41
C CYS A 165 0.20 -0.14 -1.26
N SER A 166 1.17 -0.49 -0.41
CA SER A 166 1.53 -1.89 -0.15
C SER A 166 0.46 -2.66 0.63
N ILE A 167 -0.39 -1.96 1.41
CA ILE A 167 -1.39 -2.56 2.30
C ILE A 167 -2.34 -3.52 1.55
N PRO A 168 -3.09 -3.08 0.51
CA PRO A 168 -4.03 -3.96 -0.21
C PRO A 168 -3.35 -5.06 -1.03
N MET A 169 -2.06 -4.92 -1.31
CA MET A 169 -1.28 -5.85 -2.13
C MET A 169 -0.64 -7.00 -1.33
N ARG A 170 -0.51 -6.82 0.00
CA ARG A 170 -0.03 -7.87 0.91
C ARG A 170 -0.99 -9.06 0.95
N ARG A 171 -0.43 -10.25 1.20
CA ARG A 171 -1.23 -11.48 1.29
C ARG A 171 -2.19 -11.40 2.49
N PRO A 172 -3.43 -11.92 2.37
CA PRO A 172 -4.32 -12.09 3.51
C PRO A 172 -3.64 -12.94 4.58
N GLU A 173 -3.91 -12.62 5.85
CA GLU A 173 -3.57 -13.52 6.93
C GLU A 173 -4.49 -14.74 6.77
N ALA A 174 -3.92 -15.87 6.35
CA ALA A 174 -4.66 -17.12 6.32
C ALA A 174 -5.15 -17.36 7.75
N VAL A 175 -6.47 -17.53 7.93
CA VAL A 175 -7.02 -18.08 9.16
C VAL A 175 -6.23 -19.36 9.41
N ARG A 176 -5.37 -19.35 10.42
CA ARG A 176 -4.70 -20.58 10.89
C ARG A 176 -5.83 -21.49 11.36
N HIS A 177 -6.38 -22.30 10.46
CA HIS A 177 -7.05 -23.52 10.89
C HIS A 177 -6.02 -24.24 11.76
N HIS A 178 -6.32 -24.36 13.05
CA HIS A 178 -5.71 -25.35 13.92
C HIS A 178 -6.09 -26.74 13.39
N ALA A 179 -5.54 -27.11 12.23
CA ALA A 179 -5.47 -28.49 11.77
C ALA A 179 -4.30 -29.11 12.53
N GLY A 180 -4.56 -29.47 13.79
CA GLY A 180 -3.50 -29.87 14.71
C GLY A 180 -4.02 -30.49 16.00
N ARG A 181 -4.96 -31.43 15.91
CA ARG A 181 -5.13 -32.53 16.89
C ARG A 181 -6.03 -33.64 16.33
N THR A 182 -5.56 -34.30 15.29
CA THR A 182 -5.92 -35.70 15.00
C THR A 182 -4.64 -36.52 15.03
N SER A 183 -4.18 -36.80 16.25
CA SER A 183 -3.26 -37.91 16.51
C SER A 183 -4.09 -39.19 16.54
N THR A 184 -4.54 -39.66 15.38
CA THR A 184 -4.98 -41.04 15.21
C THR A 184 -3.71 -41.90 15.18
N GLY A 185 -3.24 -42.28 16.37
CA GLY A 185 -2.22 -43.30 16.55
C GLY A 185 -2.78 -44.66 16.16
N ASN A 186 -2.84 -44.92 14.86
CA ASN A 186 -2.98 -46.26 14.30
C ASN A 186 -1.60 -46.93 14.36
N VAL A 187 -1.30 -47.57 15.49
CA VAL A 187 -0.16 -48.48 15.62
C VAL A 187 -0.71 -49.87 15.87
N GLY A 188 -0.52 -50.75 14.88
CA GLY A 188 -0.34 -52.17 15.12
C GLY A 188 -1.55 -53.07 14.84
N ARG A 189 -1.81 -53.37 13.55
CA ARG A 189 -2.25 -54.73 13.18
C ARG A 189 -2.07 -55.03 11.69
N VAL A 190 -0.90 -55.50 11.28
CA VAL A 190 -0.74 -56.59 10.29
C VAL A 190 0.62 -57.24 10.52
N CYS A 191 0.63 -58.51 10.96
CA CYS A 191 1.73 -59.44 10.71
C CYS A 191 1.16 -60.59 9.86
N PRO A 192 1.85 -61.02 8.79
CA PRO A 192 1.46 -62.19 8.01
C PRO A 192 2.02 -63.44 8.71
N GLY A 193 1.12 -64.33 9.15
CA GLY A 193 1.47 -65.57 9.84
C GLY A 193 0.76 -66.76 9.21
N SER A 194 1.43 -67.39 8.26
CA SER A 194 1.14 -68.72 7.74
C SER A 194 1.31 -69.78 8.84
N ALA A 195 0.25 -70.52 9.14
CA ALA A 195 0.24 -71.96 9.43
C ALA A 195 -1.14 -72.35 9.98
N ASP A 196 -1.93 -73.06 9.17
CA ASP A 196 -3.09 -73.83 9.65
C ASP A 196 -2.69 -75.31 9.68
N PRO A 197 -2.36 -75.88 10.85
CA PRO A 197 -2.23 -77.30 11.02
C PRO A 197 -3.51 -77.86 11.65
N ARG A 198 -4.11 -78.84 10.97
CA ARG A 198 -5.21 -79.72 11.44
C ARG A 198 -6.64 -79.19 11.25
N ARG A 199 -7.21 -79.50 10.09
CA ARG A 199 -8.54 -80.12 10.06
C ARG A 199 -8.51 -81.41 9.26
N SER A 200 -8.33 -82.47 10.03
CA SER A 200 -8.49 -83.86 9.67
C SER A 200 -9.94 -84.31 9.92
N VAL A 201 -10.37 -85.29 9.11
CA VAL A 201 -11.33 -86.39 9.39
C VAL A 201 -12.84 -86.18 9.14
N VAL A 202 -13.42 -87.22 8.51
CA VAL A 202 -14.82 -87.70 8.51
C VAL A 202 -15.76 -86.90 7.57
N ARG A 203 -16.47 -87.43 6.57
CA ARG A 203 -16.87 -88.79 6.15
C ARG A 203 -17.21 -88.74 4.66
#